data_AF-A0A3D6BYR8-F1
#
_entry.id   AF-A0A3D6BYR8-F1
#
_cell.length_a   1.000
_cell.length_b   1.000
_cell.length_c   1.000
_cell.angle_alpha   90.00
_cell.angle_beta   90.00
_cell.angle_gamma   90.00
#
_symmetry.space_group_name_H-M   'P 1'
#
loop_
_entity.id
_entity.type
_entity.pdbx_description
1 polymer ?
#
loop_
_entity_poly.entity_id
_entity_poly.type
_entity_poly.pdbx_seq_one_letter_code
_entity_poly.pdbx_strand_id
1 'polypeptide(L)'
;MKRIIKIHKAEWKMEDIQKQINWSQKQTWTKKQWIPKPSLIKKVDGIETRYSGQSYDPRKEELIEDGWPHDHYSICFFTISDTDEIESNSGWTDPKGNWLRSECYDLFITNI
;
A
#
# COMPACT_ATOMS: atom_id res chain seq x y z
N MET A 1 -7.02 -11.71 27.13
CA MET A 1 -7.78 -12.40 26.04
C MET A 1 -7.20 -11.98 24.72
N LYS A 2 -6.89 -12.91 23.81
CA LYS A 2 -6.48 -12.58 22.44
C LYS A 2 -7.73 -12.17 21.66
N ARG A 3 -7.79 -10.91 21.21
CA ARG A 3 -8.89 -10.43 20.36
C ARG A 3 -8.61 -10.84 18.92
N ILE A 4 -9.45 -11.72 18.38
CA ILE A 4 -9.39 -12.15 16.99
C ILE A 4 -10.36 -11.29 16.17
N ILE A 5 -9.95 -10.91 14.96
CA ILE A 5 -10.78 -10.24 13.97
C ILE A 5 -10.69 -10.97 12.63
N LYS A 6 -11.73 -10.85 11.80
CA LYS A 6 -11.75 -11.41 10.45
C LYS A 6 -11.47 -10.32 9.43
N ILE A 7 -10.48 -10.55 8.57
CA ILE A 7 -10.13 -9.71 7.42
C ILE A 7 -9.95 -10.65 6.23
N HIS A 8 -10.66 -10.42 5.12
CA HIS A 8 -10.64 -11.31 3.95
C HIS A 8 -11.00 -12.77 4.29
N LYS A 9 -11.95 -12.96 5.21
CA LYS A 9 -12.37 -14.28 5.74
C LYS A 9 -11.27 -15.04 6.52
N ALA A 10 -10.06 -14.47 6.65
CA ALA A 10 -8.98 -15.00 7.48
C ALA A 10 -9.04 -14.42 8.89
N GLU A 11 -8.63 -15.21 9.88
CA GLU A 11 -8.56 -14.78 11.27
C GLU A 11 -7.20 -14.17 11.59
N TRP A 12 -7.23 -12.96 12.16
CA TRP A 12 -6.05 -12.19 12.55
C TRP A 12 -6.09 -11.91 14.04
N LYS A 13 -4.93 -11.96 14.71
CA LYS A 13 -4.83 -11.42 16.06
C LYS A 13 -4.72 -9.91 15.95
N MET A 14 -5.60 -9.20 16.65
CA MET A 14 -5.61 -7.74 16.62
C MET A 14 -4.26 -7.15 17.07
N GLU A 15 -3.58 -7.80 18.02
CA GLU A 15 -2.26 -7.38 18.52
C GLU A 15 -1.19 -7.32 17.41
N ASP A 16 -1.25 -8.20 16.41
CA ASP A 16 -0.26 -8.28 15.33
C ASP A 16 -0.37 -7.10 14.34
N ILE A 17 -1.56 -6.49 14.25
CA ILE A 17 -1.87 -5.38 13.33
C ILE A 17 -2.21 -4.07 14.06
N GLN A 18 -2.20 -4.05 15.39
CA GLN A 18 -2.62 -2.90 16.19
C GLN A 18 -1.78 -1.66 15.90
N LYS A 19 -0.48 -1.83 15.62
CA LYS A 19 0.41 -0.72 15.28
C LYS A 19 -0.01 -0.05 13.96
N GLN A 20 -0.36 -0.86 12.97
CA GLN A 20 -0.79 -0.44 11.64
C GLN A 20 -2.14 0.23 11.72
N ILE A 21 -3.08 -0.32 12.50
CA ILE A 21 -4.37 0.30 12.81
C ILE A 21 -4.14 1.69 13.44
N ASN A 22 -3.39 1.75 14.54
CA ASN A 22 -3.16 3.00 15.28
C ASN A 22 -2.47 4.08 14.43
N TRP A 23 -1.55 3.68 13.55
CA TRP A 23 -0.93 4.61 12.60
C TRP A 23 -1.93 5.09 11.55
N SER A 24 -2.76 4.18 11.02
CA SER A 24 -3.73 4.46 9.96
C SER A 24 -4.85 5.40 10.41
N GLN A 25 -5.29 5.28 11.66
CA GLN A 25 -6.30 6.16 12.27
C GLN A 25 -5.86 7.63 12.39
N LYS A 26 -4.56 7.90 12.26
CA LYS A 26 -4.00 9.26 12.32
C LYS A 26 -3.83 9.90 10.94
N GLN A 27 -4.15 9.19 9.87
CA GLN A 27 -4.00 9.69 8.50
C GLN A 27 -5.34 10.21 7.96
N THR A 28 -5.24 11.01 6.90
CA THR A 28 -6.38 11.39 6.07
C THR A 28 -6.38 10.54 4.82
N TRP A 29 -7.54 9.99 4.48
CA TRP A 29 -7.69 8.99 3.43
C TRP A 29 -8.59 9.51 2.31
N THR A 30 -8.25 9.19 1.07
CA THR A 30 -9.08 9.49 -0.11
C THR A 30 -9.20 8.26 -0.98
N LYS A 31 -10.42 7.92 -1.41
CA LYS A 31 -10.67 6.76 -2.26
C LYS A 31 -10.11 7.00 -3.67
N LYS A 32 -9.31 6.06 -4.18
CA LYS A 32 -8.69 6.11 -5.52
C LYS A 32 -8.53 4.71 -6.10
N GLN A 33 -8.30 4.65 -7.41
CA GLN A 33 -7.80 3.46 -8.10
C GLN A 33 -6.26 3.50 -8.12
N TRP A 34 -5.66 2.32 -8.07
CA TRP A 34 -4.22 2.16 -8.21
C TRP A 34 -3.84 2.35 -9.66
N ILE A 35 -2.72 3.04 -9.85
CA ILE A 35 -2.02 3.13 -11.12
C ILE A 35 -0.56 2.76 -10.86
N PRO A 36 0.12 2.12 -11.81
CA PRO A 36 1.55 1.91 -11.73
C PRO A 36 2.28 3.23 -11.48
N LYS A 37 3.43 3.14 -10.82
CA LYS A 37 4.25 4.31 -10.47
C LYS A 37 5.64 4.16 -11.06
N PRO A 38 6.38 5.27 -11.19
CA PRO A 38 7.74 5.16 -11.65
C PRO A 38 8.63 4.47 -10.61
N SER A 39 9.64 3.74 -11.08
CA SER A 39 10.67 3.13 -10.26
C SER A 39 12.07 3.49 -10.76
N LEU A 40 13.02 3.53 -9.84
CA LEU A 40 14.44 3.60 -10.13
C LEU A 40 15.02 2.20 -10.03
N ILE A 41 15.67 1.75 -11.10
CA ILE A 41 16.40 0.50 -11.14
C ILE A 41 17.89 0.79 -11.13
N LYS A 42 18.61 0.24 -10.15
CA LYS A 42 20.07 0.28 -10.11
C LYS A 42 20.66 -0.61 -11.18
N LYS A 43 21.51 -0.06 -12.04
CA LYS A 43 22.13 -0.78 -13.17
C LYS A 43 23.11 -1.88 -12.74
N VAL A 44 23.63 -1.80 -11.52
CA VAL A 44 24.65 -2.75 -11.02
C VAL A 44 24.05 -4.07 -10.53
N ASP A 45 22.91 -4.02 -9.84
CA ASP A 45 22.32 -5.15 -9.13
C ASP A 45 20.83 -5.34 -9.42
N GLY A 46 20.22 -4.47 -10.23
CA GLY A 46 18.80 -4.50 -10.56
C GLY A 46 17.89 -4.14 -9.40
N ILE A 47 18.42 -3.62 -8.29
CA ILE A 47 17.58 -3.24 -7.14
C ILE A 47 16.62 -2.14 -7.59
N GLU A 48 15.34 -2.43 -7.38
CA GLU A 48 14.24 -1.54 -7.68
C GLU A 48 13.82 -0.74 -6.45
N THR A 49 13.58 0.56 -6.63
CA THR A 49 13.01 1.43 -5.61
C THR A 49 11.94 2.33 -6.20
N ARG A 50 10.84 2.55 -5.47
CA ARG A 50 9.77 3.46 -5.91
C ARG A 50 10.32 4.88 -6.11
N TYR A 51 10.00 5.50 -7.25
CA TYR A 51 10.29 6.89 -7.53
C TYR A 51 9.14 7.80 -7.10
N SER A 52 9.47 8.86 -6.38
CA SER A 52 8.52 9.84 -5.83
C SER A 52 9.07 11.27 -5.92
N GLY A 53 10.05 11.50 -6.79
CA GLY A 53 10.72 12.80 -6.97
C GLY A 53 12.06 12.93 -6.24
N GLN A 54 12.58 11.87 -5.62
CA GLN A 54 13.93 11.90 -5.03
C GLN A 54 15.02 12.08 -6.11
N SER A 55 16.16 12.68 -5.76
CA SER A 55 17.31 12.78 -6.68
C SER A 55 17.90 11.40 -6.97
N TYR A 56 18.42 11.20 -8.19
CA TYR A 56 19.07 9.97 -8.62
C TYR A 56 20.24 10.26 -9.59
N ASP A 57 21.17 9.32 -9.76
CA ASP A 57 22.29 9.43 -10.70
C ASP A 57 21.98 8.64 -11.98
N PRO A 58 21.69 9.28 -13.13
CA PRO A 58 21.35 8.59 -14.38
C PRO A 58 22.46 7.64 -14.90
N ARG A 59 23.70 7.79 -14.42
CA ARG A 59 24.80 6.88 -14.75
C ARG A 59 24.71 5.56 -14.00
N LYS A 60 24.07 5.55 -12.82
CA LYS A 60 23.94 4.39 -11.94
C LYS A 60 22.54 3.80 -11.93
N GLU A 61 21.54 4.62 -12.27
CA GLU A 61 20.12 4.31 -12.13
C GLU A 61 19.38 4.60 -13.43
N GLU A 62 18.32 3.86 -13.67
CA GLU A 62 17.38 4.05 -14.77
C GLU A 62 15.99 4.31 -14.19
N LEU A 63 15.29 5.31 -14.72
CA LEU A 63 13.90 5.62 -14.36
C LEU A 63 12.97 4.90 -15.33
N ILE A 64 12.07 4.08 -14.79
CA ILE A 64 11.04 3.38 -15.56
C ILE A 64 9.68 3.90 -15.09
N GLU A 65 8.92 4.56 -15.98
CA GLU A 65 7.68 5.26 -15.65
C GLU A 65 6.59 4.37 -15.03
N ASP A 66 6.48 3.11 -15.47
CA ASP A 66 5.53 2.13 -14.92
C ASP A 66 6.25 0.99 -14.19
N GLY A 67 7.46 1.25 -13.70
CA GLY A 67 8.32 0.21 -13.12
C GLY A 67 7.79 -0.35 -11.80
N TRP A 68 6.91 0.35 -11.08
CA TRP A 68 6.34 -0.09 -9.80
C TRP A 68 4.88 -0.58 -9.98
N PRO A 69 4.65 -1.84 -10.40
CA PRO A 69 3.33 -2.31 -10.82
C PRO A 69 2.36 -2.56 -9.66
N HIS A 70 2.86 -2.76 -8.44
CA HIS A 70 2.05 -3.12 -7.29
C HIS A 70 2.60 -2.56 -5.98
N ASP A 71 1.78 -2.55 -4.93
CA ASP A 71 2.14 -2.20 -3.56
C ASP A 71 1.33 -3.07 -2.60
N HIS A 72 1.41 -2.79 -1.30
CA HIS A 72 0.71 -3.55 -0.28
C HIS A 72 -0.16 -2.65 0.60
N TYR A 73 -1.36 -3.13 0.93
CA TYR A 73 -2.23 -2.46 1.88
C TYR A 73 -1.61 -2.46 3.28
N SER A 74 -1.61 -1.31 3.96
CA SER A 74 -0.86 -1.10 5.20
C SER A 74 -1.31 -1.92 6.40
N ILE A 75 -2.55 -2.43 6.42
CA ILE A 75 -3.10 -3.23 7.54
C ILE A 75 -3.09 -4.73 7.23
N CYS A 76 -3.64 -5.14 6.08
CA CYS A 76 -3.77 -6.55 5.74
C CYS A 76 -2.59 -7.10 4.94
N PHE A 77 -1.71 -6.24 4.40
CA PHE A 77 -0.57 -6.59 3.57
C PHE A 77 -0.91 -7.33 2.28
N PHE A 78 -2.18 -7.34 1.87
CA PHE A 78 -2.57 -7.84 0.55
C PHE A 78 -2.11 -6.88 -0.53
N THR A 79 -1.86 -7.41 -1.71
CA THR A 79 -1.38 -6.66 -2.86
C THR A 79 -2.47 -5.75 -3.42
N ILE A 80 -2.07 -4.55 -3.82
CA ILE A 80 -2.83 -3.65 -4.69
C ILE A 80 -2.05 -3.45 -5.99
N SER A 81 -2.72 -3.57 -7.13
CA SER A 81 -2.10 -3.49 -8.46
C SER A 81 -3.11 -3.09 -9.52
N ASP A 82 -2.62 -2.71 -10.70
CA ASP A 82 -3.49 -2.36 -11.82
C ASP A 82 -4.04 -3.63 -12.47
N THR A 83 -5.22 -4.05 -12.00
CA THR A 83 -5.91 -5.29 -12.37
C THR A 83 -7.40 -5.05 -12.51
N ASP A 84 -8.15 -5.91 -13.20
CA ASP A 84 -9.61 -5.74 -13.30
C ASP A 84 -10.36 -6.10 -12.01
N GLU A 85 -9.68 -6.69 -11.02
CA GLU A 85 -10.26 -7.00 -9.73
C GLU A 85 -10.43 -5.73 -8.88
N ILE A 86 -11.66 -5.23 -8.78
CA ILE A 86 -11.99 -3.99 -8.05
C ILE A 86 -11.42 -3.96 -6.63
N GLU A 87 -11.46 -5.08 -5.92
CA GLU A 87 -10.95 -5.18 -4.54
C GLU A 87 -9.41 -5.14 -4.43
N SER A 88 -8.72 -5.39 -5.54
CA SER A 88 -7.26 -5.45 -5.66
C SER A 88 -6.70 -4.31 -6.52
N ASN A 89 -7.56 -3.49 -7.14
CA ASN A 89 -7.19 -2.28 -7.87
C ASN A 89 -7.57 -0.99 -7.13
N SER A 90 -8.59 -0.99 -6.27
CA SER A 90 -9.06 0.25 -5.64
C SER A 90 -9.02 0.20 -4.11
N GLY A 91 -8.81 1.37 -3.51
CA GLY A 91 -8.74 1.51 -2.07
C GLY A 91 -8.70 2.96 -1.62
N TRP A 92 -8.28 3.16 -0.38
CA TRP A 92 -8.12 4.46 0.25
C TRP A 92 -6.63 4.77 0.36
N THR A 93 -6.19 5.94 -0.09
CA THR A 93 -4.79 6.34 -0.03
C THR A 93 -4.58 7.64 0.74
N ASP A 94 -3.45 7.73 1.45
CA ASP A 94 -3.00 8.94 2.13
C ASP A 94 -2.14 9.83 1.20
N PRO A 95 -1.80 11.06 1.60
CA PRO A 95 -0.94 11.93 0.79
C PRO A 95 0.48 11.38 0.54
N LYS A 96 0.92 10.37 1.28
CA LYS A 96 2.24 9.73 1.13
C LYS A 96 2.19 8.50 0.21
N GLY A 97 1.01 8.16 -0.31
CA GLY A 97 0.78 7.05 -1.20
C GLY A 97 0.78 5.69 -0.51
N ASN A 98 0.49 5.63 0.80
CA ASN A 98 0.13 4.40 1.49
C ASN A 98 -1.32 4.04 1.18
N TRP A 99 -1.68 2.76 1.30
CA TRP A 99 -2.99 2.27 0.88
C TRP A 99 -3.69 1.45 1.95
N LEU A 100 -5.00 1.61 2.06
CA LEU A 100 -5.90 0.71 2.77
C LEU A 100 -6.91 0.13 1.81
N ARG A 101 -7.17 -1.17 1.94
CA ARG A 101 -8.29 -1.80 1.26
C ARG A 101 -9.60 -1.26 1.83
N SER A 102 -10.65 -1.22 1.03
CA SER A 102 -11.98 -0.74 1.47
C SER A 102 -12.45 -1.45 2.75
N GLU A 103 -12.31 -2.78 2.84
CA GLU A 103 -12.68 -3.53 4.06
C GLU A 103 -11.90 -3.06 5.30
N CYS A 104 -10.58 -2.84 5.19
CA CYS A 104 -9.77 -2.36 6.32
C CYS A 104 -10.15 -0.92 6.71
N TYR A 105 -10.48 -0.08 5.73
CA TYR A 105 -10.96 1.27 5.99
C TYR A 105 -12.28 1.26 6.76
N ASP A 106 -13.24 0.45 6.30
CA ASP A 106 -14.56 0.34 6.91
C ASP A 106 -14.49 -0.28 8.32
N LEU A 107 -13.60 -1.25 8.54
CA LEU A 107 -13.44 -1.88 9.85
C LEU A 107 -12.79 -0.96 10.89
N PHE A 108 -11.78 -0.19 10.50
CA PHE A 108 -10.86 0.45 11.46
C PHE A 108 -10.85 1.97 11.43
N ILE A 109 -11.40 2.61 10.39
CA ILE A 109 -11.30 4.07 10.18
C ILE A 109 -12.67 4.75 10.25
N THR A 110 -13.71 4.21 9.61
CA THR A 110 -15.05 4.85 9.61
C THR A 110 -15.84 4.67 10.90
N ASN A 111 -15.44 3.72 11.75
CA ASN A 111 -16.16 3.39 12.99
C ASN A 111 -15.52 4.06 14.23
N ILE A 112 -14.92 5.23 14.08
CA ILE A 112 -14.27 6.00 15.15
C ILE A 112 -15.15 7.17 15.56
#